data_AF-A0A3B9J6U1-F1
#
_entry.id   AF-A0A3B9J6U1-F1
#
_cell.length_a   1.000
_cell.length_b   1.000
_cell.length_c   1.000
_cell.angle_alpha   90.00
_cell.angle_beta   90.00
_cell.angle_gamma   90.00
#
_symmetry.space_group_name_H-M   'P 1'
#
loop_
_entity.id
_entity.type
_entity.pdbx_description
1 polymer ?
#
loop_
_entity_poly.entity_id
_entity_poly.type
_entity_poly.pdbx_seq_one_letter_code
_entity_poly.pdbx_strand_id
1 'polypeptide(L)'
;CGASNVSFGLPNRHIVTGTFLSMAIGAGMTSAIMNPLHAEVKAAVMGADVLMGNDENCAAWISQHRDPGAEGSGRSARRNRRRNTAS
;
A
#
# COMPACT_ATOMS: atom_id res chain seq x y z
N CYS A 1 4.75 19.48 1.59
CA CYS A 1 4.37 20.36 0.45
C CYS A 1 2.95 19.99 -0.03
N GLY A 2 2.20 20.90 -0.67
CA GLY A 2 0.87 20.58 -1.21
C GLY A 2 0.95 19.82 -2.53
N ALA A 3 0.37 18.63 -2.60
CA ALA A 3 0.46 17.76 -3.80
C ALA A 3 -0.59 18.05 -4.87
N SER A 4 -1.76 18.58 -4.46
CA SER A 4 -2.93 18.80 -5.34
C SER A 4 -2.70 19.87 -6.42
N ASN A 5 -1.80 20.81 -6.18
CA ASN A 5 -1.55 21.93 -7.09
C ASN A 5 -0.77 21.48 -8.33
N VAL A 6 -0.02 20.37 -8.25
CA VAL A 6 0.86 19.90 -9.33
C VAL A 6 0.08 19.44 -10.56
N SER A 7 -1.19 19.09 -10.38
CA SER A 7 -2.05 18.51 -11.43
C SER A 7 -3.29 19.34 -11.72
N PHE A 8 -3.32 20.62 -11.33
CA PHE A 8 -4.47 21.49 -11.57
C PHE A 8 -4.74 21.66 -13.07
N GLY A 9 -5.99 21.49 -13.50
CA GLY A 9 -6.38 21.60 -14.91
C GLY A 9 -6.09 20.37 -15.77
N LEU A 10 -5.49 19.31 -15.22
CA LEU A 10 -5.19 18.09 -15.98
C LEU A 10 -6.30 17.03 -15.85
N PRO A 11 -6.60 16.27 -16.93
CA PRO A 11 -7.39 15.05 -16.82
C PRO A 11 -6.63 13.99 -16.01
N ASN A 12 -7.35 13.07 -15.36
CA ASN A 12 -6.76 11.99 -14.55
C ASN A 12 -5.72 12.47 -13.51
N ARG A 13 -5.97 13.64 -12.93
CA ARG A 13 -5.04 14.37 -12.06
C ARG A 13 -4.45 13.57 -10.89
N HIS A 14 -5.19 12.57 -10.41
CA HIS A 14 -4.79 11.74 -9.27
C HIS A 14 -3.61 10.83 -9.59
N ILE A 15 -3.52 10.32 -10.83
CA ILE A 15 -2.35 9.55 -11.27
C ILE A 15 -1.12 10.45 -11.26
N VAL A 16 -1.22 11.64 -11.86
CA VAL A 16 -0.13 12.64 -11.88
C VAL A 16 0.29 13.02 -10.45
N THR A 17 -0.68 13.27 -9.57
CA THR A 17 -0.42 13.59 -8.15
C THR A 17 0.31 12.43 -7.45
N GLY A 18 -0.15 11.19 -7.64
CA GLY A 18 0.48 10.00 -7.06
C GLY A 18 1.92 9.81 -7.55
N THR A 19 2.15 9.90 -8.87
CA THR A 19 3.49 9.79 -9.45
C THR A 19 4.42 10.90 -8.95
N PHE A 20 3.95 12.14 -8.88
CA PHE A 20 4.71 13.26 -8.30
C PHE A 20 5.11 12.98 -6.86
N LEU A 21 4.19 12.49 -6.04
CA LEU A 21 4.46 12.14 -4.64
C LEU A 21 5.50 11.03 -4.52
N SER A 22 5.39 9.94 -5.30
CA SER A 22 6.38 8.86 -5.29
C SER A 22 7.78 9.36 -5.65
N MET A 23 7.90 10.21 -6.68
CA MET A 23 9.18 10.83 -7.05
C MET A 23 9.71 11.76 -5.98
N ALA A 24 8.83 12.55 -5.36
CA ALA A 24 9.21 13.50 -4.32
C ALA A 24 9.71 12.79 -3.05
N ILE A 25 9.08 11.67 -2.65
CA ILE A 25 9.55 10.81 -1.56
C ILE A 25 10.94 10.27 -1.90
N GLY A 26 11.14 9.79 -3.13
CA GLY A 26 12.45 9.36 -3.63
C GLY A 26 13.52 10.47 -3.59
N ALA A 27 13.12 11.73 -3.71
CA ALA A 27 13.99 12.90 -3.59
C ALA A 27 14.18 13.40 -2.14
N GLY A 28 13.67 12.68 -1.14
CA GLY A 28 13.82 13.01 0.29
C GLY A 28 12.65 13.79 0.90
N MET A 29 11.49 13.86 0.25
CA MET A 29 10.29 14.41 0.86
C MET A 29 9.82 13.54 2.03
N THR A 30 9.73 14.15 3.22
CA THR A 30 9.31 13.47 4.45
C THR A 30 7.83 13.68 4.79
N SER A 31 7.16 14.67 4.20
CA SER A 31 5.74 14.95 4.44
C SER A 31 5.05 15.68 3.29
N ALA A 32 3.77 15.36 3.07
CA ALA A 32 2.92 15.99 2.06
C ALA A 32 1.50 16.21 2.59
N ILE A 33 0.88 17.33 2.18
CA ILE A 33 -0.55 17.56 2.38
C ILE A 33 -1.26 17.04 1.14
N MET A 34 -2.06 15.98 1.32
CA MET A 34 -2.84 15.34 0.26
C MET A 34 -4.17 14.81 0.79
N ASN A 35 -5.11 14.53 -0.12
CA ASN A 35 -6.36 13.87 0.21
C ASN A 35 -6.19 12.34 0.15
N PRO A 36 -6.29 11.60 1.29
CA PRO A 36 -6.10 10.15 1.32
C PRO A 36 -7.27 9.34 0.75
N LEU A 37 -8.39 9.98 0.41
CA LEU A 37 -9.58 9.32 -0.14
C LEU A 37 -9.41 8.82 -1.58
N HIS A 38 -8.37 9.28 -2.28
CA HIS A 38 -8.03 8.80 -3.61
C HIS A 38 -7.13 7.57 -3.49
N ALA A 39 -7.71 6.39 -3.72
CA ALA A 39 -7.04 5.11 -3.53
C ALA A 39 -5.75 4.99 -4.37
N GLU A 40 -5.75 5.53 -5.59
CA GLU A 40 -4.60 5.58 -6.48
C GLU A 40 -3.44 6.41 -5.92
N VAL A 41 -3.73 7.54 -5.27
CA VAL A 41 -2.71 8.40 -4.65
C VAL A 41 -2.15 7.71 -3.40
N LYS A 42 -3.03 7.14 -2.59
CA LYS A 42 -2.63 6.38 -1.39
C LYS A 42 -1.74 5.19 -1.74
N ALA A 43 -2.12 4.41 -2.75
CA ALA A 43 -1.34 3.26 -3.21
C ALA A 43 0.04 3.69 -3.74
N ALA A 44 0.13 4.81 -4.49
CA ALA A 44 1.39 5.34 -4.97
C ALA A 44 2.35 5.75 -3.84
N VAL A 45 1.82 6.36 -2.76
CA VAL A 45 2.61 6.72 -1.57
C VAL A 45 3.07 5.47 -0.82
N MET A 46 2.17 4.52 -0.55
CA MET A 46 2.54 3.29 0.16
C MET A 46 3.53 2.43 -0.63
N GLY A 47 3.39 2.38 -1.95
CA GLY A 47 4.38 1.72 -2.81
C GLY A 47 5.73 2.42 -2.76
N ALA A 48 5.76 3.75 -2.73
CA ALA A 48 7.01 4.50 -2.55
C ALA A 48 7.63 4.23 -1.17
N ASP A 49 6.85 4.16 -0.11
CA ASP A 49 7.35 3.84 1.24
C ASP A 49 7.98 2.45 1.32
N VAL A 50 7.40 1.45 0.64
CA VAL A 50 8.02 0.12 0.50
C VAL A 50 9.38 0.22 -0.19
N LEU A 51 9.43 0.91 -1.34
CA LEU A 51 10.65 1.00 -2.15
C LEU A 51 11.76 1.82 -1.47
N MET A 52 11.39 2.78 -0.63
CA MET A 52 12.33 3.62 0.11
C MET A 52 12.74 3.03 1.46
N GLY A 53 12.21 1.87 1.84
CA GLY A 53 12.51 1.23 3.12
C GLY A 53 11.83 1.88 4.33
N ASN A 54 10.78 2.67 4.11
CA ASN A 54 9.98 3.31 5.16
C ASN A 54 8.86 2.41 5.70
N ASP A 55 8.50 1.34 4.99
CA ASP A 55 7.54 0.32 5.45
C ASP A 55 8.25 -0.92 5.98
N GLU A 56 8.44 -0.99 7.30
CA GLU A 56 9.14 -2.10 7.95
C GLU A 56 8.46 -3.44 7.63
N ASN A 57 9.23 -4.39 7.10
CA ASN A 57 8.74 -5.70 6.64
C ASN A 57 7.60 -5.62 5.58
N CYS A 58 7.44 -4.48 4.90
CA CYS A 58 6.32 -4.22 4.00
C CYS A 58 4.94 -4.44 4.69
N ALA A 59 4.87 -4.25 6.01
CA ALA A 59 3.73 -4.66 6.82
C ALA A 59 2.46 -3.87 6.47
N ALA A 60 2.58 -2.55 6.27
CA ALA A 60 1.46 -1.71 5.91
C ALA A 60 0.94 -2.06 4.50
N TRP A 61 1.85 -2.27 3.55
CA TRP A 61 1.50 -2.69 2.19
C TRP A 61 0.76 -4.03 2.17
N ILE A 62 1.32 -5.05 2.84
CA ILE A 62 0.72 -6.39 2.90
C ILE A 62 -0.63 -6.33 3.59
N SER A 63 -0.76 -5.62 4.71
CA SER A 63 -2.03 -5.47 5.43
C SER A 63 -3.14 -4.91 4.54
N GLN A 64 -2.81 -3.97 3.63
CA GLN A 64 -3.82 -3.34 2.79
C GLN A 64 -4.14 -4.13 1.52
N HIS A 65 -3.18 -4.87 0.97
CA HIS A 65 -3.33 -5.56 -0.33
C HIS A 65 -3.50 -7.08 -0.21
N ARG A 66 -3.49 -7.63 1.01
CA ARG A 66 -3.74 -9.05 1.25
C ARG A 66 -5.17 -9.41 0.89
N ASP A 67 -5.31 -10.46 0.07
CA ASP A 67 -6.60 -11.08 -0.22
C ASP A 67 -7.18 -11.72 1.07
N PRO A 68 -8.41 -11.35 1.50
CA PRO A 68 -9.08 -11.96 2.65
C PRO A 68 -9.18 -13.50 2.58
N GLY A 69 -9.17 -14.09 1.38
CA GLY A 69 -9.29 -15.52 1.16
C GLY A 69 -8.01 -16.35 1.36
N ALA A 70 -6.84 -15.70 1.43
CA ALA A 70 -5.56 -16.40 1.38
C ALA A 70 -5.19 -17.18 2.66
N GLU A 71 -5.71 -16.80 3.84
CA GLU A 71 -5.32 -17.42 5.13
C GLU A 71 -6.27 -18.52 5.65
N GLY A 72 -7.40 -18.75 4.98
CA GLY A 72 -8.40 -19.72 5.43
C GLY A 72 -8.11 -21.19 5.07
N SER A 73 -7.42 -21.46 3.95
CA SER A 73 -7.32 -22.82 3.42
C SER A 73 -6.20 -23.65 4.05
N GLY A 74 -5.03 -23.06 4.32
CA GLY A 74 -3.84 -23.82 4.73
C GLY A 74 -3.72 -24.09 6.24
N ARG A 75 -4.08 -23.13 7.08
CA ARG A 75 -3.87 -23.21 8.54
C ARG A 75 -4.94 -24.06 9.23
N SER A 76 -6.19 -23.97 8.75
CA SER A 76 -7.30 -24.81 9.21
C SER A 76 -7.12 -26.28 8.79
N ALA A 77 -6.71 -26.54 7.54
CA ALA A 77 -6.44 -27.89 7.04
C ALA A 77 -5.32 -28.60 7.82
N ARG A 78 -4.23 -27.90 8.15
CA ARG A 78 -3.12 -28.46 8.96
C ARG A 78 -3.56 -28.81 10.38
N ARG A 79 -4.41 -27.99 11.01
CA ARG A 79 -4.95 -28.25 12.36
C ARG A 79 -5.96 -29.40 12.37
N ASN A 80 -6.70 -29.59 11.28
CA ASN A 80 -7.65 -30.71 11.17
C ASN A 80 -6.92 -32.04 10.93
N ARG A 81 -5.88 -32.04 10.09
CA ARG A 81 -5.09 -33.25 9.79
C ARG A 81 -4.37 -33.82 11.01
N ARG A 82 -3.83 -32.97 11.88
CA ARG A 82 -3.18 -33.38 13.14
C ARG A 82 -4.13 -33.99 14.16
N ARG A 83 -5.43 -33.64 14.12
CA ARG A 83 -6.45 -34.23 15.01
C ARG A 83 -6.87 -35.63 14.55
N ASN A 84 -6.99 -35.86 13.23
CA ASN A 84 -7.38 -37.17 12.69
C ASN A 84 -6.28 -38.23 12.76
N THR A 85 -5.00 -37.85 12.91
CA THR A 85 -3.89 -38.80 13.04
C THR A 85 -3.60 -39.22 14.48
N ALA A 86 -4.38 -38.72 15.45
CA ALA A 86 -4.21 -38.95 16.88
C ALA A 86 -5.41 -39.69 17.51
N SER A 87 -6.26 -40.32 16.69
CA SER A 87 -7.35 -41.23 17.09
C SER A 87 -7.17 -42.60 16.45
#